data_AF-A0ABC9TI90-F1
#
_entry.id   AF-A0ABC9TI90-F1
#
_cell.length_a   1.000
_cell.length_b   1.000
_cell.length_c   1.000
_cell.angle_alpha   90.00
_cell.angle_beta   90.00
_cell.angle_gamma   90.00
#
_symmetry.space_group_name_H-M   'P 1'
#
loop_
_entity.id
_entity.type
_entity.pdbx_description
1 polymer ?
#
loop_
_entity_poly.entity_id
_entity_poly.type
_entity_poly.pdbx_seq_one_letter_code
_entity_poly.pdbx_strand_id
1 'polypeptide(L)'
;MKNKVWRETMEAMDLVIAYVYLDEDDYFELDIYEDIVELAYVENLLRDDKNLVFVCKDGKQNELDLSDLEWYKCVPQTSHLSKYAKSAEKANYEWDDCGNLVSE
;
A
#
# COMPACT_ATOMS: atom_id res chain seq x y z
N MET A 1 18.63 -9.14 16.13
CA MET A 1 18.34 -7.86 15.47
C MET A 1 17.35 -7.10 16.34
N LYS A 2 17.54 -5.80 16.55
CA LYS A 2 16.60 -4.97 17.35
C LYS A 2 15.67 -4.26 16.38
N ASN A 3 14.44 -4.74 16.27
CA ASN A 3 13.42 -4.13 15.43
C ASN A 3 12.32 -3.58 16.33
N LYS A 4 11.69 -2.47 15.90
CA LYS A 4 10.35 -2.11 16.38
C LYS A 4 9.34 -2.59 15.35
N VAL A 5 8.25 -3.14 15.85
CA VAL A 5 7.19 -3.70 15.01
C VAL A 5 5.86 -3.15 15.51
N TRP A 6 5.11 -2.57 14.60
CA TRP A 6 3.72 -2.17 14.83
C TRP A 6 2.89 -2.99 13.86
N ARG A 7 1.87 -3.69 14.38
CA ARG A 7 1.14 -4.71 13.64
C ARG A 7 -0.34 -4.56 13.90
N GLU A 8 -1.11 -4.69 12.84
CA GLU A 8 -2.57 -4.63 12.85
C GLU A 8 -3.14 -5.78 12.05
N THR A 9 -4.13 -6.46 12.62
CA THR A 9 -4.96 -7.46 11.95
C THR A 9 -6.28 -6.82 11.57
N MET A 10 -6.77 -7.11 10.38
CA MET A 10 -7.94 -6.45 9.79
C MET A 10 -8.86 -7.45 9.07
N GLU A 11 -10.07 -7.01 8.71
CA GLU A 11 -10.86 -7.71 7.69
C GLU A 11 -10.11 -7.70 6.35
N ALA A 12 -10.42 -8.63 5.45
CA ALA A 12 -9.77 -8.69 4.15
C ALA A 12 -9.96 -7.37 3.38
N MET A 13 -8.84 -6.69 3.12
CA MET A 13 -8.77 -5.41 2.41
C MET A 13 -7.78 -5.51 1.25
N ASP A 14 -7.85 -4.57 0.32
CA ASP A 14 -6.83 -4.44 -0.71
C ASP A 14 -5.80 -3.40 -0.27
N LEU A 15 -4.53 -3.72 -0.44
CA LEU A 15 -3.41 -2.81 -0.24
C LEU A 15 -3.03 -2.20 -1.59
N VAL A 16 -3.23 -0.90 -1.74
CA VAL A 16 -2.82 -0.13 -2.92
C VAL A 16 -1.54 0.63 -2.58
N ILE A 17 -0.57 0.57 -3.49
CA ILE A 17 0.76 1.15 -3.33
C ILE A 17 1.03 2.10 -4.48
N ALA A 18 1.48 3.31 -4.16
CA ALA A 18 2.14 4.19 -5.11
C ALA A 18 3.65 4.14 -4.87
N TYR A 19 4.42 3.75 -5.87
CA TYR A 19 5.88 3.80 -5.79
C TYR A 19 6.40 5.21 -6.09
N VAL A 20 7.59 5.51 -5.57
CA VAL A 20 8.32 6.72 -5.94
C VAL A 20 8.76 6.59 -7.40
N TYR A 21 8.15 7.38 -8.30
CA TYR A 21 8.63 7.55 -9.68
C TYR A 21 9.43 8.84 -9.78
N LEU A 22 10.62 8.74 -10.37
CA LEU A 22 11.55 9.85 -10.56
C LEU A 22 11.37 10.56 -11.92
N ASP A 23 10.49 10.06 -12.80
CA ASP A 23 10.34 10.54 -14.17
C ASP A 23 9.13 11.48 -14.32
N GLU A 24 9.27 12.47 -15.21
CA GLU A 24 8.55 13.77 -15.32
C GLU A 24 7.04 13.75 -15.61
N ASP A 25 6.41 12.58 -15.73
CA ASP A 25 4.97 12.50 -15.92
C ASP A 25 4.33 12.32 -14.54
N ASP A 26 3.54 13.29 -14.09
CA ASP A 26 2.91 13.41 -12.75
C ASP A 26 1.94 12.24 -12.35
N TYR A 27 2.13 11.03 -12.88
CA TYR A 27 1.33 9.84 -12.63
C TYR A 27 2.10 8.83 -11.78
N PHE A 28 1.49 8.40 -10.68
CA PHE A 28 1.99 7.25 -9.92
C PHE A 28 1.64 5.94 -10.64
N GLU A 29 2.62 5.04 -10.83
CA GLU A 29 2.29 3.65 -11.09
C GLU A 29 1.77 3.04 -9.80
N LEU A 30 0.53 2.58 -9.85
CA LEU A 30 -0.12 1.90 -8.73
C LEU A 30 0.01 0.39 -8.90
N ASP A 31 0.41 -0.27 -7.80
CA ASP A 31 0.34 -1.72 -7.66
C ASP A 31 -0.71 -2.07 -6.59
N ILE A 32 -1.24 -3.28 -6.66
CA ILE A 32 -2.31 -3.72 -5.77
C ILE A 32 -2.09 -5.16 -5.32
N TYR A 33 -2.19 -5.35 -4.00
CA TYR A 33 -2.23 -6.65 -3.36
C TYR A 33 -3.61 -6.88 -2.75
N GLU A 34 -4.26 -7.95 -3.15
CA GLU A 34 -5.62 -8.26 -2.74
C GLU A 34 -5.66 -9.16 -1.49
N ASP A 35 -6.78 -9.11 -0.78
CA ASP A 35 -7.10 -9.97 0.36
C ASP A 35 -6.06 -9.91 1.50
N ILE A 36 -5.55 -8.73 1.82
CA ILE A 36 -4.65 -8.51 2.95
C ILE A 36 -5.44 -8.58 4.26
N VAL A 37 -4.96 -9.39 5.20
CA VAL A 37 -5.58 -9.59 6.52
C VAL A 37 -4.69 -9.13 7.68
N GLU A 38 -3.42 -8.85 7.39
CA GLU A 38 -2.47 -8.36 8.38
C GLU A 38 -1.47 -7.42 7.73
N LEU A 39 -1.18 -6.31 8.41
CA LEU A 39 -0.20 -5.32 8.00
C LEU A 39 0.72 -5.01 9.19
N ALA A 40 2.01 -4.91 8.93
CA ALA A 40 3.01 -4.56 9.93
C ALA A 40 4.03 -3.59 9.37
N TYR A 41 4.27 -2.51 10.11
CA TYR A 41 5.40 -1.63 9.89
C TYR A 41 6.57 -2.10 10.75
N VAL A 42 7.72 -2.33 10.12
CA VAL A 42 8.93 -2.87 10.75
C VAL A 42 10.06 -1.87 10.56
N GLU A 43 10.60 -1.35 11.66
CA GLU A 43 11.75 -0.46 11.67
C GLU A 43 12.99 -1.18 12.22
N ASN A 44 14.05 -1.26 11.40
CA ASN A 44 15.34 -1.81 11.80
C ASN A 44 16.21 -0.73 12.44
N LEU A 45 16.30 -0.75 13.76
CA LEU A 45 17.00 0.30 14.53
C LEU A 45 18.52 0.35 14.32
N LEU A 46 19.12 -0.63 13.66
CA LEU A 46 20.56 -0.67 13.41
C LEU A 46 20.93 -0.14 12.02
N ARG A 47 20.01 -0.26 11.06
CA ARG A 47 20.24 0.10 9.66
C ARG A 47 19.41 1.31 9.21
N ASP A 48 18.41 1.69 10.01
CA ASP A 48 17.40 2.69 9.66
C ASP A 48 16.50 2.29 8.47
N ASP A 49 16.53 1.00 8.11
CA ASP A 49 15.64 0.41 7.10
C ASP A 49 14.21 0.32 7.66
N LYS A 50 13.21 0.61 6.83
CA LYS A 50 11.79 0.57 7.19
C LYS A 50 11.02 -0.24 6.17
N ASN A 51 10.35 -1.29 6.61
CA ASN A 51 9.66 -2.21 5.73
C ASN A 51 8.17 -2.27 6.05
N LEU A 52 7.36 -2.44 5.01
CA LEU A 52 5.96 -2.85 5.10
C LEU A 52 5.88 -4.35 4.89
N VAL A 53 5.42 -5.07 5.92
CA VAL A 53 5.20 -6.52 5.87
C VAL A 53 3.71 -6.77 5.91
N PHE A 54 3.19 -7.60 5.00
CA PHE A 54 1.78 -7.91 4.95
C PHE A 54 1.51 -9.38 4.65
N VAL A 55 0.37 -9.87 5.13
CA VAL A 55 -0.07 -11.25 4.96
C VAL A 55 -1.41 -11.26 4.23
N CYS A 56 -1.45 -11.98 3.13
CA CYS A 56 -2.66 -12.28 2.38
C CYS A 56 -3.49 -13.34 3.11
N LYS A 57 -4.79 -13.40 2.83
CA LYS A 57 -5.74 -14.36 3.42
C LYS A 57 -5.37 -15.82 3.18
N ASP A 58 -4.64 -16.11 2.11
CA ASP A 58 -4.11 -17.44 1.79
C ASP A 58 -2.87 -17.82 2.65
N GLY A 59 -2.40 -16.91 3.50
CA GLY A 59 -1.24 -17.07 4.36
C GLY A 59 0.08 -16.64 3.71
N LYS A 60 0.08 -16.14 2.46
CA LYS A 60 1.28 -15.63 1.81
C LYS A 60 1.72 -14.33 2.49
N GLN A 61 2.96 -14.31 2.98
CA GLN A 61 3.59 -13.10 3.49
C GLN A 61 4.44 -12.45 2.39
N ASN A 62 4.35 -11.13 2.27
CA ASN A 62 5.19 -10.32 1.41
C ASN A 62 5.82 -9.17 2.23
N GLU A 63 6.87 -8.57 1.70
CA GLU A 63 7.63 -7.49 2.33
C GLU A 63 8.05 -6.50 1.25
N LEU A 64 7.91 -5.20 1.55
CA LEU A 64 8.30 -4.09 0.69
C LEU A 64 9.16 -3.10 1.48
N ASP A 65 10.17 -2.53 0.84
CA ASP A 65 10.94 -1.43 1.40
C ASP A 65 10.15 -0.13 1.28
N LEU A 66 9.99 0.60 2.38
CA LEU A 66 9.25 1.87 2.39
C LEU A 66 10.03 3.01 1.74
N SER A 67 11.33 2.86 1.48
CA SER A 67 12.05 3.86 0.66
C SER A 67 11.58 3.91 -0.78
N ASP A 68 10.99 2.82 -1.26
CA ASP A 68 10.54 2.69 -2.65
C ASP A 68 9.09 3.18 -2.82
N LEU A 69 8.39 3.47 -1.71
CA LEU A 69 6.97 3.85 -1.72
C LEU A 69 6.80 5.34 -1.48
N GLU A 70 5.97 5.99 -2.29
CA GLU A 70 5.50 7.35 -2.00
C GLU A 70 4.40 7.31 -0.92
N TRP A 71 3.42 6.41 -1.11
CA TRP A 71 2.38 6.15 -0.14
C TRP A 71 1.76 4.76 -0.34
N TYR A 72 1.07 4.28 0.69
CA TYR A 72 0.27 3.06 0.62
C TYR A 72 -1.05 3.24 1.38
N LYS A 73 -2.10 2.54 0.96
CA LYS A 73 -3.41 2.56 1.63
C LYS A 73 -4.04 1.17 1.66
N CYS A 74 -4.47 0.72 2.83
CA CYS A 74 -5.37 -0.44 2.96
C CYS A 74 -6.80 0.04 2.88
N VAL A 75 -7.52 -0.38 1.85
CA VAL A 75 -8.87 0.09 1.56
C VAL A 75 -9.82 -1.09 1.35
N PRO A 76 -11.13 -0.93 1.61
CA PRO A 76 -12.11 -1.95 1.26
C PRO A 76 -12.01 -2.28 -0.23
N GLN A 77 -12.22 -3.56 -0.58
CA GLN A 77 -12.18 -4.05 -1.97
C GLN A 77 -13.24 -3.39 -2.87
N THR A 78 -14.24 -2.75 -2.25
CA THR A 78 -15.33 -2.04 -2.92
C THR A 78 -15.06 -0.55 -3.10
N SER A 79 -13.96 -0.01 -2.55
CA SER A 79 -13.58 1.40 -2.64
C SER A 79 -13.31 1.84 -4.09
N HIS A 80 -13.38 3.15 -4.34
CA HIS A 80 -13.06 3.69 -5.66
C HIS A 80 -11.58 3.49 -5.98
N LEU A 81 -10.69 3.67 -5.02
CA LEU A 81 -9.25 3.46 -5.20
C LEU A 81 -8.91 2.01 -5.58
N SER A 82 -9.47 1.00 -4.90
CA SER A 82 -9.24 -0.41 -5.26
C SER A 82 -9.69 -0.70 -6.69
N LYS A 83 -10.88 -0.23 -7.07
CA LYS A 83 -11.39 -0.39 -8.44
C LYS A 83 -10.53 0.31 -9.47
N TYR A 84 -10.08 1.54 -9.17
CA TYR A 84 -9.22 2.33 -10.04
C TYR A 84 -7.87 1.65 -10.26
N ALA A 85 -7.21 1.19 -9.20
CA ALA A 85 -5.93 0.48 -9.28
C ALA A 85 -5.99 -0.82 -10.10
N LYS A 86 -7.16 -1.50 -10.13
CA LYS A 86 -7.40 -2.69 -10.97
C LYS A 86 -7.79 -2.35 -12.41
N SER A 87 -8.07 -1.09 -12.71
CA SER A 87 -8.52 -0.64 -14.03
C SER A 87 -7.33 -0.35 -14.96
N ALA A 88 -7.61 -0.27 -16.26
CA ALA A 88 -6.63 0.20 -17.24
C ALA A 88 -6.62 1.75 -17.37
N GLU A 89 -7.41 2.45 -16.57
CA GLU A 89 -7.54 3.90 -16.64
C GLU A 89 -6.28 4.59 -16.10
N LYS A 90 -5.97 5.75 -16.67
CA LYS A 90 -4.86 6.61 -16.26
C LYS A 90 -5.38 8.03 -16.12
N ALA A 91 -5.58 8.47 -14.89
CA ALA A 91 -6.04 9.80 -14.53
C ALA A 91 -5.45 10.22 -13.18
N ASN A 92 -5.31 11.53 -12.97
CA ASN A 92 -4.85 12.07 -11.70
C ASN A 92 -6.06 12.26 -10.79
N TYR A 93 -6.11 11.46 -9.73
CA TYR A 93 -7.18 11.48 -8.75
C TYR A 93 -6.57 11.56 -7.36
N GLU A 94 -7.19 12.35 -6.49
CA GLU A 94 -6.86 12.39 -5.07
C GLU A 94 -7.79 11.48 -4.28
N TRP A 95 -7.24 10.74 -3.33
CA TRP A 95 -7.98 9.74 -2.56
C TRP A 95 -7.87 10.00 -1.06
N ASP A 96 -8.98 9.86 -0.35
CA ASP A 96 -8.97 9.85 1.12
C ASP A 96 -8.41 8.51 1.65
N ASP A 97 -8.28 8.38 2.97
CA ASP A 97 -7.71 7.19 3.61
C ASP A 97 -8.59 5.94 3.45
N CYS A 98 -9.87 6.11 3.16
CA CYS A 98 -10.81 5.04 2.88
C CYS A 98 -10.84 4.65 1.39
N GLY A 99 -10.08 5.34 0.54
CA GLY A 99 -10.07 5.13 -0.91
C GLY A 99 -11.27 5.73 -1.64
N ASN A 100 -11.93 6.75 -1.07
CA ASN A 100 -12.93 7.54 -1.78
C ASN A 100 -12.23 8.66 -2.57
N LEU A 101 -12.82 9.00 -3.72
CA LEU A 101 -12.36 10.09 -4.56
C LEU A 101 -12.61 11.44 -3.87
N VAL A 102 -11.58 12.27 -3.74
CA VAL A 102 -11.65 13.61 -3.17
C VAL A 102 -11.70 14.66 -4.27
N SER A 103 -10.89 14.49 -5.32
CA SER A 103 -10.86 15.38 -6.49
C SER A 103 -10.29 14.69 -7.73
N GLU A 104 -10.58 15.30 -8.89
CA GLU A 104 -10.09 14.96 -10.24
C GLU A 104 -9.25 16.12 -10.81
#